data_AF-A0A6I3CSF2-F1
#
_entry.id   AF-A0A6I3CSF2-F1
#
_cell.length_a   1.000
_cell.length_b   1.000
_cell.length_c   1.000
_cell.angle_alpha   90.00
_cell.angle_beta   90.00
_cell.angle_gamma   90.00
#
_symmetry.space_group_name_H-M   'P 1'
#
loop_
_entity.id
_entity.type
_entity.pdbx_description
1 polymer ?
#
loop_
_entity_poly.entity_id
_entity_poly.type
_entity_poly.pdbx_seq_one_letter_code
_entity_poly.pdbx_strand_id
1 'polypeptide(L)' 'MRKPLIAGNWKMNLNHLEAIAVTQKLSYSLDDKDYDAVD' A
#
# COMPACT_ATOMS: atom_id res chain seq x y z
N MET A 1 7.85 -21.59 4.21
CA MET A 1 6.86 -21.04 3.27
C MET A 1 7.29 -19.61 2.93
N ARG A 2 7.09 -19.10 1.71
CA ARG A 2 7.48 -17.72 1.35
C ARG A 2 6.36 -16.76 1.76
N LYS A 3 6.71 -15.62 2.40
CA LYS A 3 5.75 -14.55 2.68
C LYS A 3 5.38 -13.85 1.36
N PRO A 4 4.08 -13.66 1.04
CA PRO A 4 3.67 -12.96 -0.18
C PRO A 4 4.13 -11.50 -0.16
N LEU A 5 4.47 -10.97 -1.34
CA LEU A 5 4.93 -9.59 -1.52
C LEU A 5 4.02 -8.88 -2.54
N ILE A 6 3.52 -7.70 -2.18
CA ILE A 6 2.76 -6.81 -3.06
C ILE A 6 3.61 -5.57 -3.36
N ALA A 7 3.74 -5.23 -4.63
CA ALA A 7 4.47 -4.04 -5.08
C ALA A 7 3.61 -3.22 -6.05
N GLY A 8 3.32 -1.95 -5.70
CA GLY A 8 2.56 -1.03 -6.55
C GLY A 8 3.47 -0.18 -7.42
N ASN A 9 3.48 -0.42 -8.74
CA ASN A 9 4.22 0.40 -9.70
C ASN A 9 3.35 1.56 -10.19
N TRP A 10 3.65 2.78 -9.75
CA TRP A 10 2.90 4.00 -10.13
C TRP A 10 3.19 4.47 -11.56
N LYS A 11 4.29 4.01 -12.18
CA LYS A 11 4.74 4.46 -13.52
C LYS A 11 4.76 6.00 -13.61
N MET A 12 4.38 6.56 -14.76
CA MET A 12 4.27 8.01 -14.99
C MET A 12 2.85 8.50 -14.63
N ASN A 13 2.44 8.27 -13.39
CA ASN A 13 1.20 8.80 -12.85
C ASN A 13 1.48 9.45 -11.50
N LEU A 14 0.54 10.30 -11.09
CA LEU A 14 0.53 11.03 -9.82
C LEU A 14 1.55 12.19 -9.78
N ASN A 15 1.06 13.36 -9.41
CA ASN A 15 1.89 14.45 -8.94
C ASN A 15 2.23 14.30 -7.44
N HIS A 16 3.03 15.21 -6.89
CA HIS A 16 3.50 15.13 -5.51
C HIS A 16 2.37 15.15 -4.46
N LEU A 17 1.27 15.87 -4.69
CA LEU A 17 0.12 15.89 -3.78
C LEU A 17 -0.71 14.61 -3.89
N GLU A 18 -0.90 14.12 -5.10
CA GLU A 18 -1.62 12.86 -5.35
C GLU A 18 -0.87 11.66 -4.78
N ALA A 19 0.47 11.65 -4.86
CA ALA A 19 1.31 10.64 -4.24
C ALA A 19 1.12 10.60 -2.71
N ILE A 20 1.14 11.78 -2.05
CA ILE A 20 0.89 11.89 -0.61
C ILE A 20 -0.49 11.33 -0.28
N ALA A 21 -1.53 11.76 -1.00
CA ALA A 21 -2.90 11.32 -0.77
C ALA A 21 -3.07 9.81 -0.96
N VAL A 22 -2.47 9.22 -2.00
CA VAL A 22 -2.52 7.77 -2.27
C VAL A 22 -1.84 6.99 -1.15
N THR A 23 -0.64 7.40 -0.71
CA THR A 23 0.06 6.73 0.39
C THR A 23 -0.71 6.83 1.71
N GLN A 24 -1.26 8.01 2.02
CA GLN A 24 -2.08 8.20 3.22
C GLN A 24 -3.35 7.33 3.18
N LYS A 25 -4.03 7.29 2.03
CA LYS A 25 -5.22 6.46 1.84
C LYS A 25 -4.89 4.97 1.99
N LEU A 26 -3.79 4.50 1.41
CA LEU A 26 -3.35 3.11 1.55
C LEU A 26 -3.10 2.77 3.02
N SER A 27 -2.36 3.61 3.74
CA SER A 27 -2.08 3.42 5.17
C SER A 27 -3.35 3.39 6.03
N TYR A 28 -4.39 4.12 5.66
CA TYR A 28 -5.67 4.14 6.39
C TYR A 28 -6.58 2.97 6.05
N SER A 29 -6.41 2.38 4.86
CA SER A 29 -7.29 1.31 4.37
C SER A 29 -6.89 -0.07 4.87
N LEU A 30 -5.65 -0.26 5.31
CA LEU A 30 -5.15 -1.50 5.89
C LEU A 30 -5.58 -1.60 7.37
N ASP A 31 -6.14 -2.74 7.75
CA ASP A 31 -6.55 -3.03 9.13
C ASP A 31 -5.67 -4.08 9.80
N ASP A 32 -5.81 -4.26 11.11
CA ASP A 32 -5.00 -5.21 11.90
C ASP A 32 -5.12 -6.66 11.38
N LYS A 33 -6.26 -7.04 10.81
CA LYS A 33 -6.46 -8.40 10.28
C LYS A 33 -5.65 -8.63 9.01
N ASP A 34 -5.43 -7.59 8.21
CA ASP A 34 -4.55 -7.68 7.04
C ASP A 34 -3.10 -7.98 7.44
N TYR A 35 -2.66 -7.45 8.59
CA TYR A 35 -1.33 -7.74 9.15
C TYR A 35 -1.25 -9.16 9.73
N ASP A 36 -2.27 -9.57 10.50
CA ASP A 36 -2.37 -10.92 11.06
C ASP A 36 -2.39 -12.01 9.97
N ALA A 37 -2.99 -11.72 8.82
CA ALA A 37 -3.08 -12.66 7.70
C ALA A 37 -1.73 -12.95 7.01
N VAL A 38 -0.71 -12.12 7.24
CA VAL A 38 0.60 -12.24 6.58
C VAL A 38 1.75 -12.52 7.54
N ASP A 39 1.53 -12.50 8.86
CA ASP A 39 2.51 -12.92 9.89
C ASP A 39 2.63 -14.44 10.01
#